data_AF-A0A7R9WBY1-F1
#
_entry.id   AF-A0A7R9WBY1-F1
#
_cell.length_a   1.000
_cell.length_b   1.000
_cell.length_c   1.000
_cell.angle_alpha   90.00
_cell.angle_beta   90.00
_cell.angle_gamma   90.00
#
_symmetry.space_group_name_H-M   'P 1'
#
loop_
_entity.id
_entity.type
_entity.pdbx_description
1 polymer ?
#
loop_
_entity_poly.entity_id
_entity_poly.type
_entity_poly.pdbx_seq_one_letter_code
_entity_poly.pdbx_strand_id
1 'polypeptide(L)'
;DTSEAVRFVLLKEEGIAKGIRRITAVTQSDAAEADERANEFEAKLTEVASQAAGDELEGTIKKMSEELKDLSISSPRKDGFRTELTKLTKKAMAWKKERAAARTAEVA
;
A
#
# COMPACT_ATOMS: atom_id res chain seq x y z
N ASP A 1 5.22 28.94 -17.12
CA ASP A 1 4.29 29.65 -16.19
C ASP A 1 3.68 28.63 -15.22
N THR A 2 3.17 29.02 -14.05
CA THR A 2 2.47 28.12 -13.09
C THR A 2 1.33 27.33 -13.72
N SER A 3 0.72 27.86 -14.79
CA SER A 3 -0.25 27.20 -15.64
C SER A 3 0.27 25.91 -16.30
N GLU A 4 1.58 25.78 -16.51
CA GLU A 4 2.21 24.59 -17.10
C GLU A 4 2.44 23.48 -16.08
N ALA A 5 2.24 23.71 -14.77
CA ALA A 5 2.47 22.66 -13.77
C ALA A 5 1.47 21.50 -13.93
N VAL A 6 0.24 21.77 -14.37
CA VAL A 6 -0.89 20.85 -14.67
C VAL A 6 -1.34 19.95 -13.50
N ARG A 7 -0.41 19.26 -12.83
CA ARG A 7 -0.61 18.43 -11.65
C ARG A 7 0.52 18.64 -10.65
N PHE A 8 0.27 18.34 -9.38
CA PHE A 8 1.25 18.39 -8.30
C PHE A 8 1.08 17.17 -7.39
N VAL A 9 2.13 16.40 -7.21
CA VAL A 9 2.12 15.20 -6.36
C VAL A 9 3.22 15.30 -5.31
N LEU A 10 2.83 15.23 -4.04
CA LEU A 10 3.74 15.12 -2.90
C LEU A 10 4.26 13.69 -2.78
N LEU A 11 5.54 13.45 -3.09
CA LEU A 11 6.14 12.12 -3.03
C LEU A 11 6.63 11.76 -1.62
N LYS A 12 7.26 12.71 -0.95
CA LYS A 12 7.86 12.48 0.38
C LYS A 12 7.95 13.77 1.17
N GLU A 13 7.83 13.61 2.47
CA GLU A 13 8.12 14.65 3.44
C GLU A 13 8.94 14.05 4.60
N GLU A 14 10.05 14.70 4.97
CA GLU A 14 10.97 14.19 5.98
C GLU A 14 11.55 15.30 6.86
N GLY A 15 11.70 15.02 8.15
CA GLY A 15 12.36 15.93 9.09
C GLY A 15 13.88 15.84 8.94
N ILE A 16 14.55 16.97 8.76
CA ILE A 16 16.02 17.02 8.58
C ILE A 16 16.74 17.74 9.74
N ALA A 17 16.03 18.56 10.51
CA ALA A 17 16.52 19.18 11.74
C ALA A 17 15.34 19.62 12.64
N LYS A 18 15.62 20.09 13.86
CA LYS A 18 14.59 20.62 14.77
C LYS A 18 13.84 21.78 14.09
N GLY A 19 12.56 21.56 13.77
CA GLY A 19 11.72 22.54 13.08
C GLY A 19 11.90 22.63 11.56
N ILE A 20 12.71 21.77 10.92
CA ILE A 20 12.95 21.82 9.47
C ILE A 20 12.47 20.53 8.79
N ARG A 21 11.70 20.69 7.71
CA ARG A 21 11.16 19.59 6.91
C ARG A 21 11.53 19.77 5.45
N ARG A 22 11.90 18.68 4.79
CA ARG A 22 12.16 18.61 3.35
C ARG A 22 10.96 17.97 2.67
N ILE A 23 10.44 18.64 1.65
CA ILE A 23 9.36 18.16 0.81
C ILE A 23 9.94 17.83 -0.56
N THR A 24 9.63 16.63 -1.06
CA THR A 24 9.91 16.22 -2.45
C THR A 24 8.58 16.05 -3.16
N ALA A 25 8.41 16.77 -4.26
CA ALA A 25 7.19 16.75 -5.07
C ALA A 25 7.54 16.83 -6.56
N VAL A 26 6.62 16.35 -7.39
CA VAL A 26 6.73 16.37 -8.86
C VAL A 26 5.50 17.05 -9.46
N THR A 27 5.66 17.58 -10.67
CA THR A 27 4.59 18.21 -11.46
C THR A 27 4.51 17.60 -12.85
N GLN A 28 3.58 18.06 -13.70
CA GLN A 28 3.47 17.69 -15.11
C GLN A 28 3.33 16.16 -15.33
N SER A 29 4.09 15.61 -16.28
CA SER A 29 4.09 14.20 -16.64
C SER A 29 4.43 13.31 -15.45
N ASP A 30 5.44 13.67 -14.66
CA ASP A 30 5.89 12.87 -13.53
C ASP A 30 4.80 12.73 -12.46
N ALA A 31 4.01 13.80 -12.27
CA ALA A 31 2.84 13.76 -11.41
C ALA A 31 1.70 12.88 -11.97
N ALA A 32 1.46 12.94 -13.29
CA ALA A 32 0.47 12.07 -13.92
C ALA A 32 0.88 10.59 -13.84
N GLU A 33 2.15 10.26 -14.09
CA GLU A 33 2.67 8.90 -13.97
C GLU A 33 2.61 8.39 -12.52
N ALA A 34 2.84 9.26 -11.53
CA ALA A 34 2.69 8.91 -10.13
C ALA A 34 1.23 8.58 -9.78
N ASP A 35 0.26 9.28 -10.36
CA ASP A 35 -1.16 8.96 -10.18
C ASP A 35 -1.54 7.63 -10.84
N GLU A 36 -1.05 7.37 -12.05
CA GLU A 36 -1.28 6.12 -12.78
C GLU A 36 -0.75 4.90 -12.01
N ARG A 37 0.51 4.94 -11.56
CA ARG A 37 1.10 3.88 -10.72
C ARG A 37 0.30 3.63 -9.45
N ALA A 38 -0.21 4.69 -8.84
CA ALA A 38 -1.05 4.56 -7.64
C ALA A 38 -2.41 3.93 -7.94
N ASN A 39 -3.03 4.25 -9.08
CA ASN A 39 -4.29 3.62 -9.52
C ASN A 39 -4.10 2.14 -9.84
N GLU A 40 -3.00 1.76 -10.49
CA GLU A 40 -2.64 0.37 -10.76
C GLU A 40 -2.45 -0.41 -9.45
N PHE A 41 -1.74 0.17 -8.48
CA PHE A 41 -1.56 -0.46 -7.17
C PHE A 41 -2.90 -0.60 -6.42
N GLU A 42 -3.77 0.40 -6.49
CA GLU A 42 -5.11 0.37 -5.88
C GLU A 42 -5.99 -0.73 -6.48
N ALA A 43 -5.92 -0.93 -7.80
CA ALA A 43 -6.64 -2.02 -8.47
C ALA A 43 -6.15 -3.40 -7.97
N LYS A 44 -4.83 -3.62 -7.93
CA LYS A 44 -4.24 -4.85 -7.37
C LYS A 44 -4.66 -5.07 -5.91
N LEU A 45 -4.66 -4.00 -5.11
CA LEU A 45 -5.02 -4.06 -3.69
C LEU A 45 -6.50 -4.42 -3.51
N THR A 46 -7.37 -3.86 -4.35
CA THR A 46 -8.81 -4.15 -4.35
C THR A 46 -9.06 -5.60 -4.73
N GLU A 47 -8.36 -6.12 -5.74
CA GLU A 47 -8.44 -7.52 -6.13
C GLU A 47 -8.07 -8.43 -4.96
N VAL A 48 -6.92 -8.22 -4.33
CA VAL A 48 -6.46 -9.01 -3.17
C VAL A 48 -7.42 -8.88 -1.99
N ALA A 49 -7.97 -7.70 -1.75
CA ALA A 49 -8.96 -7.49 -0.68
C ALA A 49 -10.26 -8.27 -0.92
N SER A 50 -10.64 -8.48 -2.18
CA SER A 50 -11.83 -9.22 -2.58
C SER A 50 -11.67 -10.75 -2.51
N GLN A 51 -10.43 -11.24 -2.51
CA GLN A 51 -10.15 -12.68 -2.43
C GLN A 51 -10.56 -13.28 -1.08
N ALA A 52 -11.02 -14.53 -1.13
CA ALA A 52 -11.24 -15.33 0.07
C ALA A 52 -9.90 -15.55 0.79
N ALA A 53 -9.93 -15.59 2.12
CA ALA A 53 -8.72 -15.86 2.89
C ALA A 53 -8.18 -17.27 2.58
N GLY A 54 -6.88 -17.37 2.36
CA GLY A 54 -6.20 -18.59 1.92
C GLY A 54 -4.72 -18.56 2.26
N ASP A 55 -4.05 -19.70 2.13
CA ASP A 55 -2.65 -19.87 2.54
C ASP A 55 -1.69 -18.95 1.76
N GLU A 56 -2.02 -18.62 0.51
CA GLU A 56 -1.18 -17.77 -0.35
C GLU A 56 -1.33 -16.27 -0.07
N LEU A 57 -2.38 -15.86 0.65
CA LEU A 57 -2.73 -14.46 0.87
C LEU A 57 -1.63 -13.70 1.64
N GLU A 58 -1.03 -14.32 2.66
CA GLU A 58 0.09 -13.72 3.41
C GLU A 58 1.30 -13.43 2.51
N GLY A 59 1.60 -14.36 1.60
CA GLY A 59 2.70 -14.21 0.65
C GLY A 59 2.46 -13.06 -0.33
N THR A 60 1.23 -12.96 -0.85
CA THR A 60 0.82 -11.86 -1.74
C THR A 60 0.86 -10.51 -1.03
N ILE A 61 0.30 -10.40 0.18
CA ILE A 61 0.33 -9.17 0.98
C ILE A 61 1.77 -8.73 1.27
N LYS A 62 2.67 -9.68 1.57
CA LYS A 62 4.08 -9.38 1.80
C LYS A 62 4.76 -8.81 0.55
N LYS A 63 4.56 -9.44 -0.62
CA LYS A 63 5.09 -8.94 -1.91
C LYS A 63 4.57 -7.54 -2.22
N MET A 64 3.28 -7.29 -2.03
CA MET A 64 2.69 -5.98 -2.24
C MET A 64 3.23 -4.93 -1.26
N SER A 65 3.52 -5.33 -0.02
CA SER A 65 4.13 -4.45 0.98
C SER A 65 5.58 -4.07 0.61
N GLU A 66 6.31 -4.96 -0.07
CA GLU A 66 7.63 -4.69 -0.63
C GLU A 66 7.51 -3.76 -1.85
N GLU A 67 6.64 -4.06 -2.81
CA GLU A 67 6.35 -3.21 -3.98
C GLU A 67 5.96 -1.77 -3.56
N LEU A 68 5.09 -1.63 -2.54
CA LEU A 68 4.64 -0.33 -2.05
C LEU A 68 5.77 0.52 -1.45
N LYS A 69 6.83 -0.09 -0.91
CA LYS A 69 7.97 0.66 -0.36
C LYS A 69 8.66 1.44 -1.47
N ASP A 70 8.90 0.81 -2.60
CA ASP A 70 9.67 1.35 -3.72
C ASP A 70 8.83 2.23 -4.67
N LEU A 71 7.51 2.15 -4.57
CA LEU A 71 6.59 2.84 -5.49
C LEU A 71 6.64 4.37 -5.37
N SER A 72 7.03 5.13 -6.40
CA SER A 72 7.05 6.60 -6.34
C SER A 72 5.66 7.19 -6.63
N ILE A 73 4.88 7.40 -5.56
CA ILE A 73 3.49 7.87 -5.62
C ILE A 73 3.18 8.89 -4.51
N SER A 74 1.99 9.50 -4.58
CA SER A 74 1.46 10.40 -3.57
C SER A 74 1.59 9.82 -2.15
N SER A 75 2.27 10.54 -1.25
CA SER A 75 2.54 10.12 0.13
C SER A 75 1.25 9.78 0.89
N PRO A 76 0.19 10.61 0.87
CA PRO A 76 -1.09 10.25 1.50
C PRO A 76 -1.70 8.95 0.96
N ARG A 77 -1.65 8.72 -0.37
CA ARG A 77 -2.16 7.48 -0.96
C ARG A 77 -1.34 6.27 -0.53
N LYS A 78 -0.01 6.41 -0.53
CA LYS A 78 0.90 5.37 -0.05
C LYS A 78 0.61 4.97 1.41
N ASP A 79 0.32 5.94 2.28
CA ASP A 79 -0.05 5.68 3.68
C ASP A 79 -1.43 5.01 3.82
N GLY A 80 -2.39 5.40 2.97
CA GLY A 80 -3.66 4.69 2.84
C GLY A 80 -3.47 3.21 2.47
N PHE A 81 -2.66 2.94 1.44
CA PHE A 81 -2.36 1.57 1.01
C PHE A 81 -1.65 0.74 2.09
N ARG A 82 -0.71 1.34 2.84
CA ARG A 82 -0.07 0.67 4.00
C ARG A 82 -1.10 0.28 5.07
N THR A 83 -2.07 1.15 5.32
CA THR A 83 -3.14 0.90 6.29
C THR A 83 -4.02 -0.27 5.84
N GLU A 84 -4.40 -0.32 4.57
CA GLU A 84 -5.19 -1.42 4.01
C GLU A 84 -4.42 -2.75 4.01
N LEU A 85 -3.15 -2.77 3.60
CA LEU A 85 -2.31 -3.97 3.68
C LEU A 85 -2.18 -4.49 5.12
N THR A 86 -2.10 -3.58 6.11
CA THR A 86 -2.10 -3.95 7.53
C THR A 86 -3.42 -4.61 7.95
N LYS A 87 -4.57 -4.11 7.47
CA LYS A 87 -5.88 -4.74 7.72
C LYS A 87 -5.96 -6.13 7.08
N LEU A 88 -5.50 -6.27 5.84
CA LEU A 88 -5.47 -7.56 5.15
C LEU A 88 -4.56 -8.56 5.85
N THR A 89 -3.41 -8.12 6.36
CA THR A 89 -2.51 -8.97 7.17
C THR A 89 -3.23 -9.51 8.40
N LYS A 90 -3.99 -8.66 9.12
CA LYS A 90 -4.78 -9.09 10.29
C LYS A 90 -5.85 -10.11 9.91
N LYS A 91 -6.54 -9.90 8.78
CA LYS A 91 -7.55 -10.84 8.26
C LYS A 91 -6.93 -12.21 7.95
N ALA A 92 -5.77 -12.23 7.29
CA ALA A 92 -5.05 -13.47 6.97
C ALA A 92 -4.62 -14.24 8.23
N MET A 93 -4.08 -13.53 9.24
CA MET A 93 -3.67 -14.12 10.51
C MET A 93 -4.85 -14.70 11.30
N ALA A 94 -5.99 -14.00 11.31
CA ALA A 94 -7.20 -14.48 11.97
C ALA A 94 -7.69 -15.79 11.34
N TRP A 95 -7.77 -15.84 10.01
CA TRP A 95 -8.16 -17.04 9.27
C TRP A 95 -7.22 -18.22 9.53
N LYS A 96 -5.90 -17.99 9.56
CA LYS A 96 -4.91 -19.03 9.85
C LYS A 96 -5.06 -19.61 11.25
N LYS A 97 -5.37 -18.75 12.23
CA LYS A 97 -5.65 -19.18 13.60
C LYS A 97 -6.92 -20.02 13.68
N GLU A 98 -8.00 -19.62 13.01
CA GLU A 98 -9.24 -20.38 12.94
C GLU A 98 -9.03 -21.74 12.28
N ARG A 99 -8.30 -21.79 11.17
CA ARG A 99 -7.98 -23.05 10.47
C ARG A 99 -7.11 -23.99 11.30
N ALA A 100 -6.14 -23.46 12.04
CA ALA A 100 -5.33 -24.24 12.95
C ALA A 100 -6.19 -24.85 14.09
N ALA A 101 -7.10 -24.06 14.67
CA ALA A 101 -8.00 -24.52 15.73
C ALA A 101 -8.98 -25.61 15.22
N ALA A 102 -9.53 -25.44 14.02
CA ALA A 102 -10.39 -26.44 13.39
C ALA A 102 -9.64 -27.77 13.15
N ARG A 103 -8.38 -27.70 12.68
CA ARG A 103 -7.56 -28.89 12.46
C ARG A 103 -7.21 -29.63 13.75
N THR A 104 -7.00 -28.92 14.86
CA THR A 104 -6.77 -29.58 16.16
C THR A 104 -8.04 -30.24 16.73
N ALA A 105 -9.23 -29.77 16.36
CA ALA A 105 -10.50 -30.34 16.81
C ALA A 105 -10.93 -31.57 15.98
N GLU A 106 -10.49 -31.70 14.73
CA GLU A 106 -10.79 -32.84 13.85
C GLU A 106 -9.91 -34.07 14.15
N VAL A 107 -8.74 -33.85 14.78
CA VAL A 107 -7.76 -34.90 15.09
C VAL A 107 -7.88 -35.40 16.55
N ALA A 108 -8.70 -34.73 17.37
CA ALA A 108 -8.97 -35.06 18.77
C ALA A 108 -10.26 -35.88 18.91
#